data_AF-A0A5B9CWE6-F1
#
_entry.id   AF-A0A5B9CWE6-F1
#
_cell.length_a   1.000
_cell.length_b   1.000
_cell.length_c   1.000
_cell.angle_alpha   90.00
_cell.angle_beta   90.00
_cell.angle_gamma   90.00
#
_symmetry.space_group_name_H-M   'P 1'
#
loop_
_entity.id
_entity.type
_entity.pdbx_description
1 polymer ?
#
loop_
_entity_poly.entity_id
_entity_poly.type
_entity_poly.pdbx_seq_one_letter_code
_entity_poly.pdbx_strand_id
1 'polypeptide(L)' 'MMKKNFLFVIIASFLGADSVMAAGCAEVGKEIATQEEGVLVRSKLVVEDGRDMCAIVVVIPAHNGEKLRRVEVVVPAD' A
#
# COMPACT_ATOMS: atom_id res chain seq x y z
N MET A 1 -43.85 -13.53 7.89
CA MET A 1 -42.91 -12.46 8.30
C MET A 1 -41.45 -12.94 8.30
N MET A 2 -40.90 -13.51 7.20
CA MET A 2 -39.50 -14.00 7.16
C MET A 2 -38.75 -13.66 5.86
N LYS A 3 -39.32 -12.81 4.97
CA LYS A 3 -38.74 -12.53 3.64
C LYS A 3 -37.95 -11.22 3.55
N LYS A 4 -38.18 -10.27 4.48
CA LYS A 4 -37.53 -8.94 4.46
C LYS A 4 -36.13 -8.97 5.08
N ASN A 5 -35.85 -9.89 6.00
CA ASN A 5 -34.56 -10.02 6.67
C ASN A 5 -33.53 -10.80 5.83
N PHE A 6 -33.98 -11.59 4.85
CA PHE A 6 -33.09 -12.38 4.01
C PHE A 6 -32.42 -11.55 2.90
N LEU A 7 -33.07 -10.45 2.49
CA LEU A 7 -32.57 -9.57 1.43
C LEU A 7 -31.39 -8.70 1.89
N PHE A 8 -31.25 -8.46 3.20
CA PHE A 8 -30.15 -7.69 3.76
C PHE A 8 -28.81 -8.44 3.81
N VAL A 9 -28.83 -9.78 3.81
CA VAL A 9 -27.61 -10.60 3.95
C VAL A 9 -26.83 -10.72 2.64
N ILE A 10 -27.51 -10.67 1.48
CA ILE A 10 -26.88 -10.85 0.16
C ILE A 10 -26.06 -9.63 -0.27
N ILE A 11 -26.39 -8.42 0.20
CA ILE A 11 -25.68 -7.18 -0.17
C ILE A 11 -24.33 -7.04 0.57
N ALA A 12 -24.16 -7.69 1.72
CA ALA A 12 -22.92 -7.62 2.51
C ALA A 12 -21.76 -8.48 1.94
N SER A 13 -22.04 -9.39 0.99
CA SER A 13 -21.06 -10.37 0.50
C SER A 13 -20.20 -9.87 -0.68
N PHE A 14 -20.52 -8.73 -1.30
CA PHE A 14 -19.87 -8.27 -2.53
C PHE A 14 -18.78 -7.19 -2.35
N LEU A 15 -18.43 -6.81 -1.11
CA LEU A 15 -17.56 -5.64 -0.84
C LEU A 15 -16.10 -5.98 -0.44
N GLY A 16 -15.65 -7.23 -0.59
CA GLY A 16 -14.48 -7.72 0.16
C GLY A 16 -13.14 -7.97 -0.57
N ALA A 17 -13.00 -7.79 -1.89
CA ALA A 17 -11.89 -8.42 -2.62
C ALA A 17 -10.70 -7.52 -3.02
N ASP A 18 -10.80 -6.19 -2.99
CA ASP A 18 -9.74 -5.32 -3.55
C ASP A 18 -8.62 -4.94 -2.54
N SER A 19 -8.74 -5.36 -1.28
CA SER A 19 -7.88 -4.90 -0.18
C SER A 19 -6.53 -5.60 -0.09
N VAL A 20 -6.38 -6.77 -0.72
CA VAL A 20 -5.22 -7.65 -0.49
C VAL A 20 -3.95 -7.09 -1.12
N MET A 21 -4.03 -6.56 -2.34
CA MET A 21 -2.87 -5.99 -3.05
C MET A 21 -2.41 -4.66 -2.42
N ALA A 22 -3.34 -3.85 -1.94
CA ALA A 22 -2.99 -2.60 -1.24
C ALA A 22 -2.32 -2.85 0.11
N ALA A 23 -2.71 -3.92 0.82
CA ALA A 23 -2.06 -4.32 2.07
C ALA A 23 -0.61 -4.79 1.84
N GLY A 24 -0.35 -5.53 0.75
CA GLY A 24 1.00 -5.99 0.38
C GLY A 24 2.00 -4.84 0.19
N CYS A 25 1.62 -3.80 -0.57
CA CYS A 25 2.50 -2.64 -0.80
C CYS A 25 2.86 -1.88 0.49
N ALA A 26 1.98 -1.89 1.50
CA ALA A 26 2.26 -1.23 2.77
C ALA A 26 3.30 -1.98 3.60
N GLU A 27 3.24 -3.31 3.62
CA GLU A 27 4.23 -4.14 4.32
C GLU A 27 5.60 -4.03 3.66
N VAL A 28 5.66 -4.18 2.33
CA VAL A 28 6.91 -4.02 1.56
C VAL A 28 7.48 -2.61 1.73
N GLY A 29 6.61 -1.58 1.68
CA GLY A 29 7.04 -0.19 1.92
C GLY A 29 7.63 0.04 3.30
N LYS A 30 7.10 -0.63 4.32
CA LYS A 30 7.60 -0.55 5.69
C LYS A 30 8.96 -1.23 5.83
N GLU A 31 9.15 -2.36 5.17
CA GLU A 31 10.43 -3.06 5.12
C GLU A 31 11.51 -2.21 4.44
N ILE A 32 11.21 -1.61 3.29
CA ILE A 32 12.15 -0.72 2.57
C ILE A 32 12.47 0.52 3.41
N ALA A 33 11.47 1.13 4.04
CA ALA A 33 11.71 2.29 4.91
C ALA A 33 12.63 1.94 6.09
N THR A 34 12.50 0.75 6.66
CA THR A 34 13.36 0.28 7.76
C THR A 34 14.79 0.04 7.28
N GLN A 35 14.97 -0.52 6.08
CA GLN A 35 16.30 -0.75 5.48
C GLN A 35 17.04 0.55 5.17
N GLU A 36 16.31 1.57 4.71
CA GLU A 36 16.85 2.90 4.38
C GLU A 36 17.00 3.82 5.61
N GLU A 37 16.75 3.31 6.82
CA GLU A 37 16.70 4.10 8.07
C GLU A 37 15.80 5.35 7.96
N GLY A 38 14.73 5.21 7.17
CA GLY A 38 13.83 6.28 6.79
C GLY A 38 12.40 6.07 7.27
N VAL A 39 11.53 7.00 6.89
CA VAL A 39 10.10 6.97 7.20
C VAL A 39 9.31 6.73 5.93
N LEU A 40 8.45 5.71 5.95
CA LEU A 40 7.49 5.48 4.88
C LEU A 40 6.47 6.62 4.85
N VAL A 41 6.48 7.40 3.76
CA VAL A 41 5.55 8.52 3.56
C VAL A 41 4.37 8.09 2.69
N ARG A 42 4.60 7.17 1.75
CA ARG A 42 3.55 6.69 0.85
C ARG A 42 3.89 5.29 0.36
N SER A 43 2.89 4.41 0.37
CA SER A 43 2.87 3.19 -0.41
C SER A 43 1.57 3.19 -1.21
N LYS A 44 1.65 3.00 -2.52
CA LYS A 44 0.47 2.97 -3.38
C LYS A 44 0.66 1.95 -4.50
N LEU A 45 -0.39 1.16 -4.73
CA LEU A 45 -0.50 0.35 -5.95
C LEU A 45 -0.70 1.25 -7.17
N VAL A 46 0.15 1.07 -8.17
CA VAL A 46 0.16 1.76 -9.46
C VAL A 46 0.30 0.73 -10.56
N VAL A 47 -0.31 0.98 -11.72
CA VAL A 47 -0.16 0.11 -12.89
C VAL A 47 0.88 0.76 -13.80
N GLU A 48 1.99 0.07 -14.04
CA GLU A 48 3.07 0.52 -14.92
C GLU A 48 3.33 -0.56 -15.96
N ASP A 49 3.32 -0.18 -17.25
CA ASP A 49 3.43 -1.10 -18.39
C ASP A 49 2.48 -2.31 -18.34
N GLY A 50 1.28 -2.11 -17.77
CA GLY A 50 0.25 -3.14 -17.63
C GLY A 50 0.50 -4.14 -16.50
N ARG A 51 1.46 -3.87 -15.62
CA ARG A 51 1.74 -4.67 -14.41
C ARG A 51 1.39 -3.89 -13.16
N ASP A 52 0.90 -4.60 -12.16
CA ASP A 52 0.67 -4.03 -10.83
C ASP A 52 2.02 -3.85 -10.12
N MET A 53 2.32 -2.61 -9.76
CA MET A 53 3.56 -2.18 -9.11
C MET A 53 3.22 -1.40 -7.85
N CYS A 54 4.06 -1.47 -6.83
CA CYS A 54 3.97 -0.66 -5.62
C CYS A 54 4.94 0.52 -5.75
N ALA A 55 4.39 1.74 -5.85
CA ALA A 55 5.16 2.97 -5.72
C ALA A 55 5.31 3.31 -4.23
N ILE A 56 6.55 3.34 -3.77
CA ILE A 56 6.94 3.49 -2.36
C ILE A 56 7.79 4.74 -2.24
N VAL A 57 7.41 5.63 -1.34
CA VAL A 57 8.15 6.85 -1.04
C VAL A 57 8.65 6.78 0.38
N VAL A 58 9.96 6.78 0.52
CA VAL A 58 10.66 6.84 1.80
C VAL A 58 11.33 8.20 1.90
N VAL A 59 11.20 8.83 3.07
CA VAL A 59 11.95 10.04 3.41
C VAL A 59 12.99 9.66 4.45
N ILE A 60 14.26 9.82 4.08
CA ILE A 60 15.39 9.61 4.96
C ILE A 60 15.66 10.95 5.66
N PRO A 61 15.47 11.02 6.99
CA PRO A 61 15.72 12.23 7.74
C PRO A 61 17.19 12.64 7.65
N ALA A 62 17.41 13.95 7.69
CA ALA A 62 18.74 14.52 7.77
C ALA A 62 19.37 14.19 9.14
N HIS A 63 20.51 13.52 9.14
CA HIS A 63 21.36 13.37 10.32
C HIS A 63 22.63 14.23 10.14
N ASN A 64 23.12 14.82 11.24
CA ASN A 64 24.41 15.51 11.27
C ASN A 64 24.61 16.65 10.23
N GLY A 65 23.54 17.35 9.85
CA GLY A 65 23.59 18.46 8.90
C GLY A 65 23.52 18.05 7.42
N GLU A 66 23.29 16.77 7.14
CA GLU A 66 22.99 16.30 5.78
C GLU A 66 21.64 16.82 5.28
N LYS A 67 21.41 16.77 3.97
CA LYS A 67 20.13 17.20 3.38
C LYS A 67 19.12 16.06 3.46
N LEU A 68 17.84 16.40 3.70
CA LEU A 68 16.73 15.46 3.58
C LEU A 68 16.75 14.77 2.22
N ARG A 69 16.68 13.44 2.21
CA ARG A 69 16.63 12.65 0.98
C ARG A 69 15.26 12.01 0.84
N ARG A 70 14.64 12.19 -0.32
CA ARG A 70 13.39 11.51 -0.68
C ARG A 70 13.76 10.44 -1.70
N VAL A 71 13.53 9.18 -1.34
CA VAL A 71 13.77 8.02 -2.17
C VAL A 71 12.42 7.51 -2.64
N GLU A 72 12.27 7.36 -3.94
CA GLU A 72 11.08 6.78 -4.56
C GLU A 72 11.50 5.47 -5.21
N VAL A 73 10.88 4.38 -4.77
CA VAL A 73 11.18 3.02 -5.19
C VAL A 73 9.91 2.45 -5.79
N VAL A 74 10.02 1.82 -6.95
CA VAL A 74 8.94 1.07 -7.57
C VAL A 74 9.31 -0.40 -7.52
N VAL A 75 8.44 -1.21 -6.94
CA VAL A 75 8.62 -2.66 -6.82
C VAL A 75 7.42 -3.40 -7.41
N PRO A 76 7.58 -4.60 -7.98
CA PRO A 76 6.45 -5.42 -8.40
C PRO A 76 5.52 -5.76 -7.22
N ALA A 77 4.21 -5.81 -7.47
CA ALA A 77 3.20 -6.18 -6.48
C ALA A 77 2.86 -7.69 -6.47
N ASP A 78 3.69 -8.50 -7.13
CA ASP A 78 3.49 -9.94 -7.38
C ASP A 78 3.55 -10.81 -6.11
#